data_AF-A0A9X8RJ18-F1
#
_entry.id   AF-A0A9X8RJ18-F1
#
_cell.length_a   1.000
_cell.length_b   1.000
_cell.length_c   1.000
_cell.angle_alpha   90.00
_cell.angle_beta   90.00
_cell.angle_gamma   90.00
#
_symmetry.space_group_name_H-M   'P 1'
#
loop_
_entity.id
_entity.type
_entity.pdbx_description
1 polymer ?
#
loop_
_entity_poly.entity_id
_entity_poly.type
_entity_poly.pdbx_seq_one_letter_code
_entity_poly.pdbx_strand_id
1 'polypeptide(L)'
;MKIKKEYFDKVENALKMLGDKYRKLRVLKKEIAILKHKENYREVNYEELGFKVQKSVKGIDDMVVTIEDAIYNKETEIEIIERKLEFYNIYLKELSEIEQKIIELVYFYSWDGKMPITKMARELNYDRTSLYNKKAIAINKIALMIYGDEALE
;
A
#
# COMPACT_ATOMS: atom_id res chain seq x y z
N MET A 1 6.95 -24.85 16.69
CA MET A 1 5.50 -24.65 16.83
C MET A 1 4.84 -24.80 15.48
N LYS A 2 3.79 -25.60 15.41
CA LYS A 2 3.02 -25.83 14.19
C LYS A 2 1.70 -25.06 14.33
N ILE A 3 1.39 -24.24 13.33
CA ILE A 3 0.18 -23.43 13.28
C ILE A 3 -0.83 -24.15 12.39
N LYS A 4 -2.08 -24.23 12.85
CA LYS A 4 -3.19 -24.75 12.05
C LYS A 4 -3.23 -24.01 10.71
N LYS A 5 -3.32 -24.77 9.62
CA LYS A 5 -3.27 -24.24 8.25
C LYS A 5 -4.25 -23.09 8.01
N GLU A 6 -5.44 -23.14 8.61
CA GLU A 6 -6.45 -22.08 8.51
C GLU A 6 -5.92 -20.70 8.93
N TYR A 7 -5.22 -20.61 10.06
CA TYR A 7 -4.70 -19.33 10.56
C TYR A 7 -3.48 -18.85 9.76
N PHE A 8 -2.65 -19.79 9.29
CA PHE A 8 -1.59 -19.47 8.33
C PHE A 8 -2.17 -18.82 7.06
N ASP A 9 -3.21 -19.42 6.48
CA ASP A 9 -3.86 -18.94 5.27
C ASP A 9 -4.56 -17.58 5.51
N LYS A 10 -5.18 -17.38 6.68
CA LYS A 10 -5.76 -16.08 7.08
C LYS A 10 -4.71 -14.97 7.10
N VAL A 11 -3.56 -15.21 7.73
CA VAL A 11 -2.46 -14.23 7.79
C VAL A 11 -1.89 -13.97 6.40
N GLU A 12 -1.64 -15.01 5.60
CA GLU A 12 -1.12 -14.84 4.24
C GLU A 12 -2.08 -13.99 3.38
N ASN A 13 -3.38 -14.25 3.47
CA ASN A 13 -4.38 -13.48 2.74
C ASN A 13 -4.47 -12.04 3.23
N ALA A 14 -4.37 -11.81 4.53
CA ALA A 14 -4.34 -10.46 5.09
C ALA A 14 -3.12 -9.67 4.58
N LEU A 15 -1.92 -10.28 4.57
CA LEU A 15 -0.71 -9.65 4.03
C LEU A 15 -0.83 -9.34 2.53
N LYS A 16 -1.42 -10.23 1.73
CA LYS A 16 -1.71 -9.95 0.31
C LYS A 16 -2.61 -8.72 0.15
N MET A 17 -3.73 -8.68 0.88
CA MET A 17 -4.69 -7.58 0.85
C MET A 17 -4.07 -6.24 1.30
N LEU A 18 -3.17 -6.28 2.30
CA LEU A 18 -2.46 -5.08 2.76
C LEU A 18 -1.47 -4.59 1.72
N GLY A 19 -0.73 -5.50 1.06
CA GLY A 19 0.12 -5.16 -0.07
C GLY A 19 -0.66 -4.45 -1.18
N ASP A 20 -1.86 -4.94 -1.52
CA ASP A 20 -2.74 -4.31 -2.52
C ASP A 20 -3.18 -2.90 -2.09
N LYS A 21 -3.59 -2.74 -0.82
CA LYS A 21 -3.94 -1.43 -0.26
C LYS A 21 -2.75 -0.47 -0.26
N TYR A 22 -1.56 -0.94 0.08
CA TYR A 22 -0.34 -0.14 0.06
C TYR A 22 -0.02 0.36 -1.36
N ARG A 23 -0.20 -0.49 -2.38
CA ARG A 23 -0.11 -0.08 -3.79
C ARG A 23 -1.17 0.95 -4.16
N LYS A 24 -2.42 0.74 -3.73
CA LYS A 24 -3.52 1.70 -3.96
C LYS A 24 -3.23 3.06 -3.35
N LEU A 25 -2.72 3.10 -2.12
CA LEU A 25 -2.33 4.34 -1.44
C LEU A 25 -1.31 5.15 -2.24
N ARG A 26 -0.31 4.49 -2.83
CA ARG A 26 0.67 5.18 -3.70
C ARG A 26 0.02 5.76 -4.96
N VAL A 27 -0.96 5.06 -5.55
CA VAL A 27 -1.72 5.56 -6.71
C VAL A 27 -2.54 6.78 -6.30
N LEU A 28 -3.28 6.71 -5.20
CA LEU A 28 -4.07 7.83 -4.69
C LEU A 28 -3.20 9.07 -4.40
N LYS A 29 -2.01 8.90 -3.80
CA LYS A 29 -1.06 10.00 -3.60
C LYS A 29 -0.58 10.62 -4.91
N LYS A 30 -0.33 9.82 -5.96
CA LYS A 30 -0.01 10.33 -7.30
C LYS A 30 -1.18 11.07 -7.94
N GLU A 31 -2.40 10.55 -7.80
CA GLU A 31 -3.61 11.18 -8.33
C GLU A 31 -3.86 12.54 -7.66
N ILE A 32 -3.71 12.64 -6.34
CA ILE A 32 -3.79 13.92 -5.62
C ILE A 32 -2.73 14.90 -6.13
N ALA A 33 -1.49 14.46 -6.31
CA ALA A 33 -0.43 15.33 -6.85
C ALA A 33 -0.76 15.87 -8.25
N ILE A 34 -1.37 15.03 -9.12
CA ILE A 34 -1.84 15.46 -10.44
C ILE A 34 -3.00 16.46 -10.31
N LEU A 35 -3.95 16.23 -9.40
CA LEU A 35 -5.08 17.14 -9.17
C LEU A 35 -4.61 18.50 -8.66
N LYS A 36 -3.72 18.53 -7.66
CA LYS A 36 -3.11 19.77 -7.12
C LYS A 36 -2.32 20.53 -8.19
N HIS A 37 -1.58 19.81 -9.06
CA HIS A 37 -0.89 20.45 -10.17
C HIS A 37 -1.87 21.04 -11.21
N LYS A 38 -3.00 20.38 -11.48
CA LYS A 38 -4.04 20.91 -12.38
C LYS A 38 -4.75 22.13 -11.81
N GLU A 39 -4.90 22.20 -10.49
CA GLU A 39 -5.40 23.37 -9.76
C GLU A 39 -4.46 24.57 -9.95
N ASN A 40 -3.15 24.39 -9.74
CA ASN A 40 -2.14 25.44 -9.95
C ASN A 40 -2.12 25.99 -11.40
N TYR A 41 -2.39 25.16 -12.41
CA TYR A 41 -2.47 25.61 -13.81
C TYR A 41 -3.72 26.46 -14.11
N ARG A 42 -4.72 26.48 -13.22
CA ARG A 42 -5.91 27.34 -13.33
C ARG A 42 -5.72 28.71 -12.68
N GLU A 43 -4.79 28.84 -11.73
CA GLU A 43 -4.37 30.15 -11.21
C GLU A 43 -3.56 30.97 -12.23
N VAL A 44 -3.08 30.34 -13.31
CA VAL A 44 -2.47 31.06 -14.44
C VAL A 44 -3.57 31.87 -15.13
N ASN A 45 -3.50 33.19 -15.00
CA ASN A 45 -4.44 34.11 -15.63
C ASN A 45 -4.21 34.15 -17.16
N TYR A 46 -4.84 33.24 -17.91
CA TYR A 46 -4.70 33.19 -19.38
C TYR A 46 -5.23 34.45 -20.08
N GLU A 47 -6.06 35.27 -19.41
CA GLU A 47 -6.47 36.59 -19.91
C GLU A 47 -5.31 37.59 -19.90
N GLU A 48 -4.42 37.56 -18.91
CA GLU A 48 -3.18 38.36 -18.89
C GLU A 48 -2.17 37.92 -19.97
N LEU A 49 -2.28 36.68 -20.44
CA LEU A 49 -1.43 36.10 -21.49
C LEU A 49 -2.02 36.28 -22.91
N GLY A 50 -3.16 36.94 -23.06
CA GLY A 50 -3.74 37.29 -24.36
C GLY A 50 -4.45 36.14 -25.11
N PHE A 51 -4.71 35.00 -24.45
CA PHE A 51 -5.40 33.87 -25.09
C PHE A 51 -6.93 34.00 -24.94
N LYS A 52 -7.66 33.90 -26.05
CA LYS A 52 -9.14 33.78 -26.01
C LYS A 52 -9.53 32.40 -25.49
N VAL A 53 -9.87 32.31 -24.22
CA VAL A 53 -10.36 31.07 -23.60
C VAL A 53 -11.80 30.78 -24.06
N GLN A 54 -12.02 29.65 -24.72
CA GLN A 54 -13.38 29.15 -24.98
C GLN A 54 -14.03 28.77 -23.64
N LYS A 55 -15.10 29.48 -23.28
CA LYS A 55 -15.84 29.23 -22.03
C LYS A 55 -16.43 27.82 -22.05
N SER A 56 -15.98 27.00 -21.10
CA SER A 56 -16.64 25.75 -20.73
C SER A 56 -18.04 26.06 -20.16
N VAL A 57 -18.99 25.13 -20.31
CA VAL A 57 -20.36 25.25 -19.76
C VAL A 57 -20.39 25.20 -18.22
N LYS A 58 -19.31 24.72 -17.58
CA LYS A 58 -19.13 24.79 -16.12
C LYS A 58 -18.31 26.04 -15.75
N GLY A 59 -18.76 26.77 -14.73
CA GLY A 59 -18.01 27.89 -14.16
C GLY A 59 -16.70 27.43 -13.54
N ILE A 60 -15.71 28.32 -13.46
CA ILE A 60 -14.40 28.03 -12.83
C ILE A 60 -14.62 27.56 -11.39
N ASP A 61 -15.50 28.24 -10.66
CA ASP A 61 -15.86 27.91 -9.27
C ASP A 61 -16.44 26.49 -9.16
N ASP A 62 -17.38 26.10 -10.03
CA ASP A 62 -17.95 24.74 -10.05
C ASP A 62 -16.88 23.68 -10.30
N MET A 63 -15.90 24.00 -11.16
CA MET A 63 -14.80 23.10 -11.49
C MET A 63 -13.75 23.03 -10.37
N VAL A 64 -13.59 24.07 -9.55
CA VAL A 64 -12.72 24.09 -8.37
C VAL A 64 -13.32 23.24 -7.26
N VAL A 65 -14.60 23.48 -6.91
CA VAL A 65 -15.33 22.68 -5.90
C VAL A 65 -15.27 21.18 -6.24
N THR A 66 -15.44 20.83 -7.52
CA THR A 66 -15.36 19.41 -7.96
C THR A 66 -13.96 18.80 -7.76
N ILE A 67 -12.88 19.58 -7.88
CA ILE A 67 -11.51 19.09 -7.65
C ILE A 67 -11.21 18.98 -6.16
N GLU A 68 -11.60 19.98 -5.36
CA GLU A 68 -11.44 19.96 -3.90
C GLU A 68 -12.17 18.75 -3.30
N ASP A 69 -13.42 18.51 -3.70
CA ASP A 69 -14.19 17.33 -3.29
C ASP A 69 -13.49 16.02 -3.71
N ALA A 70 -12.90 15.97 -4.91
CA ALA A 70 -12.18 14.80 -5.38
C ALA A 70 -10.88 14.56 -4.60
N ILE A 71 -10.19 15.62 -4.19
CA ILE A 71 -9.00 15.54 -3.33
C ILE A 71 -9.41 15.05 -1.94
N TYR A 72 -10.41 15.68 -1.32
CA TYR A 72 -10.91 15.33 0.01
C TYR A 72 -11.33 13.85 0.11
N ASN A 73 -12.06 13.35 -0.89
CA ASN A 73 -12.48 11.95 -0.93
C ASN A 73 -11.28 10.99 -1.00
N LYS A 74 -10.24 11.34 -1.78
CA LYS A 74 -9.00 10.54 -1.90
C LYS A 74 -8.16 10.60 -0.63
N GLU A 75 -8.07 11.76 0.03
CA GLU A 75 -7.37 11.93 1.31
C GLU A 75 -8.05 11.12 2.42
N THR A 76 -9.39 11.13 2.48
CA THR A 76 -10.17 10.28 3.39
C THR A 76 -9.90 8.78 3.14
N GLU A 77 -9.86 8.36 1.88
CA GLU A 77 -9.53 6.97 1.55
C GLU A 77 -8.10 6.58 1.97
N ILE A 78 -7.14 7.49 1.81
CA ILE A 78 -5.76 7.30 2.28
C ILE A 78 -5.75 7.10 3.81
N GLU A 79 -6.41 7.95 4.58
CA GLU A 79 -6.46 7.82 6.05
C GLU A 79 -6.99 6.44 6.48
N ILE A 80 -8.07 5.97 5.87
CA ILE A 80 -8.66 4.67 6.19
C ILE A 80 -7.68 3.54 5.89
N ILE A 81 -6.92 3.64 4.80
CA ILE A 81 -5.90 2.65 4.44
C ILE A 81 -4.72 2.71 5.41
N GLU A 82 -4.24 3.91 5.76
CA GLU A 82 -3.11 4.12 6.68
C GLU A 82 -3.40 3.54 8.06
N ARG A 83 -4.58 3.81 8.64
CA ARG A 83 -4.98 3.21 9.94
C ARG A 83 -4.96 1.67 9.90
N LYS A 84 -5.39 1.07 8.79
CA LYS A 84 -5.37 -0.41 8.63
C LYS A 84 -3.95 -0.95 8.48
N LEU A 85 -3.04 -0.20 7.86
CA LEU A 85 -1.64 -0.56 7.74
C LEU A 85 -0.91 -0.45 9.08
N GLU A 86 -1.22 0.57 9.89
CA GLU A 86 -0.62 0.78 11.22
C GLU A 86 -0.81 -0.43 12.14
N PHE A 87 -2.02 -1.00 12.19
CA PHE A 87 -2.29 -2.20 12.99
C PHE A 87 -1.37 -3.37 12.62
N TYR A 88 -1.15 -3.60 11.33
CA TYR A 88 -0.25 -4.67 10.89
C TYR A 88 1.22 -4.34 11.07
N ASN A 89 1.58 -3.05 10.98
CA ASN A 89 2.93 -2.58 11.27
C ASN A 89 3.37 -2.91 12.69
N ILE A 90 2.44 -2.97 13.66
CA ILE A 90 2.74 -3.41 15.02
C ILE A 90 3.26 -4.85 14.99
N TYR A 91 2.54 -5.78 14.36
CA TYR A 91 2.97 -7.19 14.26
C TYR A 91 4.25 -7.36 13.43
N LEU A 92 4.45 -6.55 12.39
CA LEU A 92 5.67 -6.59 11.59
C LEU A 92 6.88 -6.15 12.42
N LYS A 93 6.75 -5.11 13.25
CA LYS A 93 7.87 -4.61 14.09
C LYS A 93 8.37 -5.64 15.11
N GLU A 94 7.51 -6.55 15.55
CA GLU A 94 7.87 -7.65 16.45
C GLU A 94 8.64 -8.79 15.76
N LEU A 95 8.68 -8.80 14.43
CA LEU A 95 9.52 -9.74 13.67
C LEU A 95 10.98 -9.29 13.68
N SER A 96 11.91 -10.23 13.49
CA SER A 96 13.31 -9.87 13.24
C SER A 96 13.46 -9.09 11.93
N GLU A 97 14.49 -8.26 11.81
CA GLU A 97 14.76 -7.45 10.61
C GLU A 97 14.74 -8.27 9.31
N ILE A 98 15.29 -9.50 9.37
CA ILE A 98 15.31 -10.42 8.23
C ILE A 98 13.90 -10.89 7.87
N GLU A 99 13.09 -11.24 8.87
CA GLU A 99 11.70 -11.67 8.67
C GLU A 99 10.85 -10.53 8.11
N GLN A 100 11.01 -9.31 8.64
CA GLN A 100 10.37 -8.10 8.12
C GLN A 100 10.70 -7.90 6.63
N LYS A 101 11.99 -7.93 6.28
CA LYS A 101 12.45 -7.75 4.91
C LYS A 101 11.90 -8.82 3.97
N ILE A 102 11.77 -10.07 4.42
CA ILE A 102 11.13 -11.14 3.64
C ILE A 102 9.64 -10.84 3.41
N ILE A 103 8.91 -10.43 4.44
CA ILE A 103 7.48 -10.10 4.31
C ILE A 103 7.29 -8.90 3.37
N GLU A 104 8.12 -7.86 3.49
CA GLU A 104 8.13 -6.69 2.62
C GLU A 104 8.33 -7.07 1.15
N LEU A 105 9.38 -7.84 0.84
CA LEU A 105 9.68 -8.27 -0.52
C LEU A 105 8.56 -9.15 -1.11
N VAL A 106 7.95 -10.02 -0.28
CA VAL A 106 6.93 -10.98 -0.74
C VAL A 106 5.57 -10.33 -1.00
N TYR A 107 5.16 -9.38 -0.16
CA TYR A 107 3.79 -8.83 -0.17
C TYR A 107 3.71 -7.35 -0.51
N PHE A 108 4.69 -6.55 -0.11
CA PHE A 108 4.72 -5.08 -0.23
C PHE A 108 5.63 -4.59 -1.36
N TYR A 109 5.74 -5.38 -2.43
CA TYR A 109 6.51 -5.04 -3.62
C TYR A 109 5.97 -3.81 -4.36
N SER A 110 6.86 -3.14 -5.09
CA SER A 110 6.60 -1.93 -5.85
C SER A 110 5.85 -2.18 -7.17
N TRP A 111 5.51 -1.10 -7.90
CA TRP A 111 4.67 -1.16 -9.10
C TRP A 111 5.31 -1.92 -10.28
N ASP A 112 6.63 -2.02 -10.28
CA ASP A 112 7.46 -2.79 -11.24
C ASP A 112 7.20 -4.30 -11.16
N GLY A 113 6.40 -4.72 -10.18
CA GLY A 113 5.85 -6.05 -10.07
C GLY A 113 6.53 -6.88 -9.00
N LYS A 114 5.95 -8.05 -8.74
CA LYS A 114 6.47 -8.95 -7.72
C LYS A 114 7.79 -9.53 -8.18
N MET A 115 8.86 -9.28 -7.42
CA MET A 115 10.15 -9.90 -7.66
C MET A 115 10.03 -11.43 -7.63
N PRO A 116 10.70 -12.19 -8.50
CA PRO A 116 10.72 -13.66 -8.39
C PRO A 116 11.39 -14.11 -7.09
N ILE A 117 10.87 -15.17 -6.46
CA ILE A 117 11.43 -15.75 -5.23
C ILE A 117 12.93 -16.09 -5.37
N THR A 118 13.35 -16.54 -6.55
CA THR A 118 14.77 -16.82 -6.86
C THR A 118 15.65 -15.59 -6.74
N LYS A 119 15.15 -14.43 -7.18
CA LYS A 119 15.88 -13.16 -7.10
C LYS A 119 15.89 -12.62 -5.66
N MET A 120 14.76 -12.71 -4.95
CA MET A 120 14.69 -12.36 -3.52
C MET A 120 15.68 -13.19 -2.69
N ALA A 121 15.74 -14.51 -2.93
CA ALA A 121 16.63 -15.41 -2.20
C ALA A 121 18.11 -15.02 -2.40
N ARG A 122 18.50 -14.73 -3.65
CA ARG A 122 19.86 -14.24 -3.96
C ARG A 122 20.18 -12.91 -3.27
N GLU A 123 19.24 -11.96 -3.28
CA GLU A 123 19.43 -10.65 -2.64
C GLU A 123 19.60 -10.75 -1.12
N LEU A 124 18.92 -11.72 -0.50
CA LEU A 124 19.02 -11.99 0.93
C LEU A 124 20.12 -13.00 1.29
N ASN A 125 20.92 -13.43 0.31
CA ASN A 125 21.95 -14.45 0.46
C ASN A 125 21.45 -15.77 1.06
N TYR A 126 20.26 -16.20 0.64
CA TYR A 126 19.63 -17.46 1.01
C TYR A 126 19.36 -18.33 -0.21
N ASP A 127 19.21 -19.63 0.01
CA ASP A 127 18.58 -20.51 -0.97
C ASP A 127 17.03 -20.35 -0.91
N ARG A 128 16.35 -20.87 -1.93
CA ARG A 128 14.89 -20.76 -2.04
C ARG A 128 14.17 -21.42 -0.88
N THR A 129 14.65 -22.59 -0.44
CA THR A 129 14.02 -23.37 0.62
C THR A 129 14.16 -22.65 1.96
N SER A 130 15.34 -22.11 2.26
CA SER A 130 15.57 -21.27 3.43
C SER A 130 14.65 -20.03 3.44
N LEU A 131 14.48 -19.35 2.30
CA LEU A 131 13.55 -18.22 2.20
C LEU A 131 12.10 -18.63 2.47
N TYR A 132 11.63 -19.76 1.89
CA TYR A 132 10.29 -20.28 2.18
C TYR A 132 10.09 -20.63 3.65
N ASN A 133 11.08 -21.26 4.27
CA ASN A 133 11.02 -21.62 5.69
C ASN A 133 10.98 -20.37 6.57
N LYS A 134 11.82 -19.37 6.30
CA LYS A 134 11.82 -18.09 7.04
C LYS A 134 10.51 -17.32 6.84
N LYS A 135 9.97 -17.30 5.62
CA LYS A 135 8.64 -16.75 5.34
C LYS A 135 7.58 -17.46 6.20
N ALA A 136 7.59 -18.79 6.25
CA ALA A 136 6.63 -19.56 7.02
C ALA A 136 6.75 -19.29 8.53
N ILE A 137 7.98 -19.18 9.05
CA ILE A 137 8.23 -18.82 10.45
C ILE A 137 7.66 -17.43 10.76
N ALA A 138 7.89 -16.44 9.90
CA ALA A 138 7.35 -15.09 10.06
C ALA A 138 5.81 -15.09 10.10
N ILE A 139 5.17 -15.82 9.20
CA ILE A 139 3.70 -15.96 9.17
C ILE A 139 3.19 -16.65 10.44
N ASN A 140 3.87 -17.70 10.91
CA ASN A 140 3.49 -18.38 12.15
C ASN A 140 3.58 -17.45 13.37
N LYS A 141 4.61 -16.61 13.45
CA LYS A 141 4.76 -15.61 14.51
C LYS A 141 3.61 -14.59 14.48
N ILE A 142 3.28 -14.06 13.29
CA ILE A 142 2.15 -13.14 13.14
C ILE A 142 0.84 -13.83 13.53
N ALA A 143 0.63 -15.08 13.14
CA ALA A 143 -0.58 -15.83 13.50
C ALA A 143 -0.72 -15.98 15.02
N LEU A 144 0.37 -16.30 15.73
CA LEU A 144 0.37 -16.35 17.20
C LEU A 144 0.08 -15.00 17.84
N MET A 145 0.64 -13.91 17.30
CA MET A 145 0.40 -12.57 17.84
C MET A 145 -1.07 -12.12 17.67
N ILE A 146 -1.74 -12.55 16.60
CA ILE A 146 -3.13 -12.17 16.30
C ILE A 146 -4.13 -13.09 17.02
N TYR A 147 -3.88 -14.39 17.03
CA TYR A 147 -4.88 -15.40 17.42
C TYR A 147 -4.49 -16.19 18.69
N GLY A 148 -3.29 -15.97 19.24
CA GLY A 148 -2.82 -16.66 20.43
C GLY A 148 -2.82 -18.18 20.28
N ASP A 149 -3.17 -18.87 21.35
CA ASP A 149 -3.15 -20.33 21.44
C ASP A 149 -4.16 -21.02 20.51
N GLU A 150 -5.22 -20.31 20.06
CA GLU A 150 -6.20 -20.88 19.13
C GLU A 150 -5.57 -21.31 17.80
N ALA A 151 -4.50 -20.62 17.40
CA ALA A 151 -3.77 -20.91 16.17
C ALA A 151 -2.88 -22.15 16.24
N LEU A 152 -2.63 -22.68 17.45
CA LEU A 152 -1.79 -23.86 17.63
C LEU A 152 -2.49 -25.14 17.20
N GLU A 153 -1.71 -26.03 16.59
CA GLU A 153 -2.11 -27.41 16.23
C GLU A 153 -1.88 -28.37 17.39
#